data_AF-A0A9E6CUP4-F1
#
_entry.id   AF-A0A9E6CUP4-F1
#
_cell.length_a   1.000
_cell.length_b   1.000
_cell.length_c   1.000
_cell.angle_alpha   90.00
_cell.angle_beta   90.00
_cell.angle_gamma   90.00
#
_symmetry.space_group_name_H-M   'P 1'
#
loop_
_entity.id
_entity.type
_entity.pdbx_description
1 polymer ?
#
loop_
_entity_poly.entity_id
_entity_poly.type
_entity_poly.pdbx_seq_one_letter_code
_entity_poly.pdbx_strand_id
1 'polypeptide(L)'
;MDVPKAEACSPESNIGSLCRTAGTYCPQGTLPADGRLLRASDNQALTSLLLGAYGGDGKTTFTLPNLNTPENLHRGIRTCVVTEGTYPRRS
;
A
#
# COMPACT_ATOMS: atom_id res chain seq x y z
N MET A 1 -16.33 -2.28 22.27
CA MET A 1 -14.96 -1.76 22.05
C MET A 1 -14.40 -2.54 20.89
N ASP A 2 -14.47 -1.99 19.68
CA ASP A 2 -13.83 -2.57 18.50
C ASP A 2 -12.33 -2.54 18.72
N VAL A 3 -11.74 -3.70 19.00
CA VAL A 3 -10.29 -3.87 18.94
C VAL A 3 -9.92 -3.54 17.49
N PRO A 4 -9.08 -2.53 17.20
CA PRO A 4 -8.62 -2.31 15.85
C PRO A 4 -8.02 -3.63 15.39
N LYS A 5 -8.63 -4.22 14.35
CA LYS A 5 -8.10 -5.42 13.72
C LYS A 5 -6.63 -5.11 13.46
N ALA A 6 -5.72 -5.87 14.08
CA ALA A 6 -4.30 -5.61 13.95
C ALA A 6 -4.00 -5.41 12.46
N GLU A 7 -3.43 -4.25 12.09
CA GLU A 7 -3.08 -3.89 10.71
C GLU A 7 -1.84 -4.70 10.27
N ALA A 8 -1.86 -6.01 10.50
CA ALA A 8 -0.82 -6.92 10.09
C ALA A 8 -0.84 -7.03 8.57
N CYS A 9 0.33 -6.99 7.97
CA CYS A 9 0.49 -7.24 6.55
C CYS A 9 0.18 -8.72 6.26
N SER A 10 -0.97 -8.98 5.65
CA SER A 10 -1.44 -10.31 5.28
C SER A 10 -1.82 -10.34 3.79
N PRO A 11 -1.53 -11.43 3.06
CA PRO A 11 -1.95 -11.58 1.67
C PRO A 11 -3.48 -11.65 1.49
N GLU A 12 -4.24 -11.90 2.55
CA GLU A 12 -5.71 -11.88 2.51
C GLU A 12 -6.31 -10.46 2.56
N SER A 13 -5.47 -9.44 2.78
CA SER A 13 -5.91 -8.04 2.79
C SER A 13 -6.39 -7.57 1.42
N ASN A 14 -7.24 -6.53 1.43
CA ASN A 14 -7.69 -5.93 0.19
C ASN A 14 -6.53 -5.16 -0.48
N ILE A 15 -6.40 -5.30 -1.80
CA ILE A 15 -5.47 -4.50 -2.60
C ILE A 15 -5.75 -3.01 -2.37
N GLY A 16 -4.69 -2.22 -2.22
CA GLY A 16 -4.77 -0.78 -1.93
C GLY A 16 -4.98 -0.44 -0.45
N SER A 17 -5.17 -1.43 0.42
CA SER A 17 -5.17 -1.20 1.87
C SER A 17 -3.77 -0.90 2.38
N LEU A 18 -3.69 -0.26 3.55
CA LEU A 18 -2.44 -0.05 4.26
C LEU A 18 -2.29 -1.10 5.36
N CYS A 19 -1.05 -1.55 5.58
CA CYS A 19 -0.66 -2.33 6.75
C CYS A 19 0.58 -1.72 7.39
N ARG A 20 0.82 -2.06 8.65
CA ARG A 20 1.97 -1.58 9.42
C ARG A 20 2.78 -2.76 9.95
N THR A 21 4.09 -2.61 9.92
CA THR A 21 5.02 -3.60 10.46
C THR A 21 6.07 -2.93 11.33
N ALA A 22 6.46 -3.61 12.42
CA ALA A 22 7.63 -3.26 13.22
C ALA A 22 8.93 -3.83 12.63
N GLY A 23 8.84 -4.56 11.50
CA GLY A 23 9.99 -5.07 10.77
C GLY A 23 10.66 -4.00 9.90
N THR A 24 11.88 -4.28 9.45
CA THR A 24 12.68 -3.34 8.64
C THR A 24 12.25 -3.31 7.16
N TYR A 25 11.44 -4.28 6.72
CA TYR A 25 10.98 -4.47 5.35
C TYR A 25 9.47 -4.68 5.27
N CYS A 26 8.90 -4.37 4.10
CA CYS A 26 7.52 -4.74 3.76
C CYS A 26 7.50 -6.21 3.31
N PRO A 27 6.61 -7.07 3.87
CA PRO A 27 6.55 -8.47 3.49
C PRO A 27 6.04 -8.65 2.05
N GLN A 28 6.16 -9.87 1.53
CA GLN A 28 5.70 -10.22 0.18
C GLN A 28 4.24 -9.81 -0.04
N GLY A 29 3.92 -9.35 -1.27
CA GLY A 29 2.61 -8.85 -1.63
C GLY A 29 2.33 -7.42 -1.15
N THR A 30 3.32 -6.74 -0.59
CA THR A 30 3.22 -5.34 -0.17
C THR A 30 4.45 -4.54 -0.60
N LEU A 31 4.28 -3.22 -0.75
CA LEU A 31 5.37 -2.29 -1.05
C LEU A 31 5.41 -1.15 -0.02
N PRO A 32 6.60 -0.58 0.29
CA PRO A 32 6.67 0.61 1.14
C PRO A 32 5.82 1.75 0.58
N ALA A 33 5.07 2.43 1.46
CA ALA A 33 4.37 3.66 1.12
C ALA A 33 5.36 4.84 1.06
N ASP A 34 6.23 4.85 0.05
CA ASP A 34 7.38 5.76 -0.07
C ASP A 34 7.31 6.73 -1.24
N GLY A 35 6.15 6.82 -1.92
CA GLY A 35 6.00 7.73 -3.05
C GLY A 35 6.68 7.26 -4.34
N ARG A 36 7.06 5.99 -4.47
CA ARG A 36 7.64 5.48 -5.72
C ARG A 36 6.64 5.50 -6.88
N LEU A 37 7.16 5.75 -8.08
CA LEU A 37 6.45 5.59 -9.35
C LEU A 37 6.52 4.13 -9.81
N LEU A 38 5.40 3.56 -10.24
CA LEU A 38 5.25 2.18 -10.69
C LEU A 38 4.63 2.12 -12.09
N ARG A 39 4.93 1.05 -12.83
CA ARG A 39 4.26 0.75 -14.10
C ARG A 39 2.89 0.14 -13.86
N ALA A 40 1.88 0.66 -14.55
CA ALA A 40 0.51 0.17 -14.49
C ALA A 40 0.39 -1.28 -15.00
N SER A 41 1.19 -1.65 -16.01
CA SER A 41 1.20 -3.00 -16.59
C SER A 41 1.48 -4.09 -15.56
N ASP A 42 2.28 -3.78 -14.54
CA ASP A 42 2.78 -4.73 -13.54
C ASP A 42 1.88 -4.75 -12.29
N ASN A 43 0.95 -3.79 -12.15
CA ASN A 43 0.11 -3.61 -10.96
C ASN A 43 -1.35 -3.24 -11.32
N GLN A 44 -1.90 -3.87 -12.35
CA GLN A 44 -3.20 -3.47 -12.95
C GLN A 44 -4.33 -3.32 -11.93
N ALA A 45 -4.45 -4.28 -10.98
CA ALA A 45 -5.47 -4.25 -9.94
C ALA A 45 -5.30 -3.09 -8.96
N LEU A 46 -4.06 -2.71 -8.61
CA LEU A 46 -3.80 -1.56 -7.74
C LEU A 46 -4.00 -0.25 -8.51
N THR A 47 -3.55 -0.18 -9.77
CA THR A 47 -3.73 1.00 -10.61
C THR A 47 -5.21 1.32 -10.84
N SER A 48 -6.09 0.33 -10.99
CA SER A 48 -7.53 0.57 -11.15
C SER A 48 -8.20 1.14 -9.89
N LEU A 49 -7.55 1.03 -8.72
CA LEU A 49 -8.01 1.61 -7.46
C LEU A 49 -7.44 3.01 -7.22
N LEU A 50 -6.14 3.21 -7.47
CA LEU A 50 -5.44 4.46 -7.15
C LEU A 50 -5.46 5.49 -8.28
N LEU A 51 -5.51 5.04 -9.53
CA LEU A 51 -5.37 5.90 -10.72
C LEU A 51 -4.13 6.82 -10.58
N GLY A 52 -4.24 8.10 -10.94
CA GLY A 52 -3.19 9.11 -10.76
C GLY A 52 -3.26 9.87 -9.44
N ALA A 53 -3.94 9.36 -8.41
CA ALA A 53 -4.25 10.13 -7.19
C ALA A 53 -3.01 10.66 -6.44
N TYR A 54 -1.86 9.99 -6.57
CA TYR A 54 -0.59 10.39 -5.94
C TYR A 54 0.47 10.82 -6.96
N GLY A 55 0.07 11.02 -8.22
CA GLY A 55 0.97 11.28 -9.35
C GLY A 55 1.00 10.14 -10.37
N GLY A 56 1.77 10.34 -11.44
CA GLY A 56 1.67 9.53 -12.66
C GLY A 56 0.47 9.95 -13.52
N ASP A 57 0.26 9.23 -14.62
CA ASP A 57 -0.85 9.50 -15.55
C ASP A 57 -2.09 8.61 -15.31
N GLY A 58 -1.99 7.66 -14.37
CA GLY A 58 -3.04 6.69 -14.03
C GLY A 58 -3.36 5.69 -15.14
N LYS A 59 -2.62 5.71 -16.27
CA LYS A 59 -2.83 4.87 -17.45
C LYS A 59 -1.63 3.98 -17.73
N THR A 60 -0.44 4.57 -17.79
CA THR A 60 0.83 3.88 -18.00
C THR A 60 1.64 3.79 -16.70
N THR A 61 1.49 4.78 -15.83
CA THR A 61 2.21 4.92 -14.57
C THR A 61 1.29 5.44 -13.46
N PHE A 62 1.63 5.09 -12.22
CA PHE A 62 0.99 5.63 -11.02
C PHE A 62 1.99 5.68 -9.88
N THR A 63 1.74 6.56 -8.92
CA THR A 63 2.59 6.69 -7.73
C THR A 63 1.89 6.06 -6.52
N LEU A 64 2.67 5.43 -5.63
CA LEU A 64 2.18 5.07 -4.30
C LEU A 64 2.04 6.32 -3.40
N PRO A 65 1.23 6.29 -2.34
CA PRO A 65 1.29 7.33 -1.32
C PRO A 65 2.68 7.37 -0.67
N ASN A 66 3.11 8.56 -0.26
CA ASN A 66 4.28 8.72 0.61
C ASN A 66 3.83 8.93 2.05
N LEU A 67 3.95 7.88 2.87
CA LEU A 67 3.58 7.83 4.28
C LEU A 67 4.79 7.61 5.20
N ASN A 68 6.00 7.78 4.66
CA ASN A 68 7.24 7.81 5.43
C ASN A 68 7.33 9.15 6.20
N THR A 69 6.52 9.27 7.24
CA THR A 69 6.60 10.40 8.17
C THR A 69 7.78 10.20 9.13
N PRO A 70 8.41 11.29 9.61
CA PRO A 70 9.45 11.18 10.63
C PRO A 70 9.00 10.39 11.87
N GLU A 71 7.73 10.53 12.26
CA GLU A 71 7.15 9.79 13.38
C GLU A 71 7.19 8.27 13.18
N ASN A 72 6.73 7.78 12.03
CA ASN A 72 6.73 6.34 11.72
C ASN A 72 8.17 5.80 11.71
N LEU A 73 9.08 6.53 11.06
CA LEU A 73 10.48 6.14 10.96
C LEU A 73 11.17 6.10 12.33
N HIS A 74 10.92 7.07 13.21
CA HIS A 74 11.53 7.13 14.54
C HIS A 74 11.07 5.98 15.45
N ARG A 75 9.83 5.50 15.27
CA ARG A 75 9.27 4.37 16.02
C ARG A 75 9.66 3.00 15.46
N GLY A 76 10.42 2.95 14.36
CA GLY A 76 10.73 1.71 13.65
C GLY A 76 9.49 1.07 13.01
N ILE A 77 8.43 1.85 12.77
CA ILE A 77 7.19 1.38 12.15
C ILE A 77 7.26 1.71 10.67
N ARG A 78 7.07 0.71 9.82
CA ARG A 78 6.96 0.89 8.38
C ARG A 78 5.51 0.72 7.94
N THR A 79 5.04 1.66 7.12
CA THR A 79 3.75 1.58 6.45
C THR A 79 3.94 0.98 5.06
N CYS A 80 3.15 -0.04 4.75
CA CYS A 80 3.20 -0.75 3.49
C CYS A 80 1.81 -0.72 2.80
N VAL A 81 1.81 -0.60 1.48
CA VAL A 81 0.64 -0.71 0.62
C VAL A 81 0.49 -2.16 0.18
N VAL A 82 -0.69 -2.73 0.34
CA VAL A 82 -1.02 -4.07 -0.15
C VAL A 82 -1.15 -4.02 -1.68
N THR A 83 -0.24 -4.69 -2.39
CA THR A 83 -0.17 -4.71 -3.85
C THR A 83 -0.69 -6.01 -4.45
N GLU A 84 -0.72 -7.08 -3.67
CA GLU A 84 -1.28 -8.38 -4.02
C GLU A 84 -2.29 -8.79 -2.93
N GLY A 85 -3.46 -9.29 -3.33
CA GLY A 85 -4.51 -9.70 -2.38
C GLY A 85 -5.90 -9.71 -3.03
N THR A 86 -6.93 -9.51 -2.20
CA THR A 86 -8.32 -9.50 -2.69
C THR A 86 -8.66 -8.15 -3.33
N TYR A 87 -9.22 -8.13 -4.53
CA TYR A 87 -9.73 -6.89 -5.11
C TYR A 87 -10.99 -6.43 -4.33
N PRO A 88 -11.01 -5.20 -3.79
CA PRO A 88 -12.13 -4.75 -2.96
C PRO A 88 -13.41 -4.59 -3.80
N ARG A 89 -14.52 -5.14 -3.30
CA ARG A 89 -15.85 -4.91 -3.90
C ARG A 89 -16.41 -3.59 -3.38
N ARG A 90 -16.96 -2.76 -4.27
CA ARG A 90 -17.73 -1.58 -3.86
C ARG A 90 -19.02 -2.05 -3.19
N SER A 91 -19.28 -1.59 -1.97
CA SER A 91 -20.56 -1.77 -1.24
C SER A 91 -21.60 -0.79 -1.74
#